data_AF-A0A7Z0J4N7-F1
#
_entry.id   AF-A0A7Z0J4N7-F1
#
_cell.length_a   1.000
_cell.length_b   1.000
_cell.length_c   1.000
_cell.angle_alpha   90.00
_cell.angle_beta   90.00
_cell.angle_gamma   90.00
#
_symmetry.space_group_name_H-M   'P 1'
#
loop_
_entity.id
_entity.type
_entity.pdbx_description
1 polymer ?
#
loop_
_entity_poly.entity_id
_entity_poly.type
_entity_poly.pdbx_seq_one_letter_code
_entity_poly.pdbx_strand_id
1 'polypeptide(L)'
;MVGVRPAYVWDASQTDGVPLPERPTPHLLSGEAPAGLWDRLATLVRGDGFSLSLAEDAATLRGANGMTDFGSRMVTVRDDMDAAARVKTLAHELAHIRMHEPAFDTVLHRGISEVEAESVALMIGAAHGMDTSIYTIPYVSTWAASASVSGATAGDVVQATGERVRRTAVTILDQLPTAQIGAGDPPGLSRPTPAPGIAATVPTQSSARAAEQLEALTL
;
A
#
# COMPACT_ATOMS: atom_id res chain seq x y z
N MET A 1 -23.55 35.93 9.72
CA MET A 1 -23.00 34.97 8.74
C MET A 1 -22.65 35.76 7.49
N VAL A 2 -21.37 35.92 7.15
CA VAL A 2 -20.92 36.68 5.97
C VAL A 2 -20.00 35.75 5.17
N GLY A 3 -20.23 35.62 3.86
CA GLY A 3 -19.37 34.83 2.96
C GLY A 3 -19.98 33.58 2.31
N VAL A 4 -21.31 33.41 2.28
CA VAL A 4 -21.94 32.29 1.54
C VAL A 4 -22.55 32.76 0.22
N ARG A 5 -22.43 31.93 -0.83
CA ARG A 5 -23.09 32.12 -2.13
C ARG A 5 -24.05 30.96 -2.39
N PRO A 6 -25.28 31.22 -2.86
CA PRO A 6 -26.16 30.16 -3.33
C PRO A 6 -25.55 29.46 -4.55
N ALA A 7 -25.68 28.13 -4.61
CA ALA A 7 -25.39 27.34 -5.79
C ALA A 7 -26.62 26.51 -6.14
N TYR A 8 -26.78 26.21 -7.43
CA TYR A 8 -27.87 25.39 -7.95
C TYR A 8 -27.35 23.97 -8.16
N VAL A 9 -28.11 22.98 -7.70
CA VAL A 9 -27.84 21.56 -7.90
C VAL A 9 -29.07 20.98 -8.58
N TRP A 10 -28.84 20.16 -9.61
CA TRP A 10 -29.87 19.44 -10.33
C TRP A 10 -29.65 17.94 -10.13
N ASP A 11 -30.73 17.18 -10.08
CA ASP A 11 -30.63 15.73 -10.18
C ASP A 11 -30.13 15.35 -11.58
N ALA A 12 -29.36 14.25 -11.68
CA ALA A 12 -28.87 13.78 -12.97
C ALA A 12 -30.01 13.50 -13.97
N SER A 13 -31.19 13.09 -13.48
CA SER A 13 -32.40 12.89 -14.29
C SER A 13 -32.96 14.19 -14.89
N GLN A 14 -32.49 15.35 -14.43
CA GLN A 14 -32.89 16.67 -14.90
C GLN A 14 -31.89 17.27 -15.89
N THR A 15 -30.90 16.47 -16.32
CA THR A 15 -29.87 16.88 -17.27
C THR A 15 -29.97 16.04 -18.54
N ASP A 16 -29.78 16.70 -19.69
CA ASP A 16 -29.66 16.04 -20.99
C ASP A 16 -28.18 15.89 -21.37
N GLY A 17 -27.78 14.79 -22.02
CA GLY A 17 -26.41 14.57 -22.47
C GLY A 17 -25.99 13.11 -22.45
N VAL A 18 -24.69 12.87 -22.62
CA VAL A 18 -24.12 11.53 -22.41
C VAL A 18 -24.40 11.13 -20.96
N PRO A 19 -25.01 9.95 -20.71
CA PRO A 19 -25.24 9.48 -19.36
C PRO A 19 -23.95 9.56 -18.54
N LEU A 20 -24.08 9.99 -17.28
CA LEU A 20 -22.93 9.95 -16.38
C LEU A 20 -22.38 8.53 -16.38
N PRO A 21 -21.06 8.35 -16.53
CA PRO A 21 -20.48 7.02 -16.52
C PRO A 21 -20.90 6.32 -15.23
N GLU A 22 -21.47 5.13 -15.36
CA GLU A 22 -21.83 4.32 -14.22
C GLU A 22 -20.56 4.09 -13.38
N ARG A 23 -20.71 4.20 -12.05
CA ARG A 23 -19.57 3.91 -11.18
C ARG A 23 -19.20 2.44 -11.41
N PRO A 24 -17.94 2.14 -11.77
CA PRO A 24 -17.53 0.75 -11.93
C PRO A 24 -17.80 0.02 -10.62
N THR A 25 -18.54 -1.08 -10.70
CA THR A 25 -18.79 -1.96 -9.57
C THR A 25 -17.56 -2.85 -9.39
N PRO A 26 -17.05 -3.03 -8.15
CA PRO A 26 -15.95 -3.95 -7.91
C PRO A 26 -16.35 -5.37 -8.34
N HIS A 27 -15.61 -5.96 -9.27
CA HIS A 27 -15.76 -7.35 -9.68
C HIS A 27 -14.67 -8.19 -9.04
N LEU A 28 -14.99 -9.39 -8.54
CA LEU A 28 -13.95 -10.30 -8.07
C LEU A 28 -13.00 -10.65 -9.22
N LEU A 29 -11.70 -10.68 -8.93
CA LEU A 29 -10.75 -11.30 -9.85
C LEU A 29 -11.04 -12.79 -9.93
N SER A 30 -11.16 -13.32 -11.14
CA SER A 30 -11.35 -14.73 -11.39
C SER A 30 -10.04 -15.40 -11.82
N GLY A 31 -9.99 -16.72 -11.65
CA GLY A 31 -8.88 -17.57 -12.09
C GLY A 31 -7.78 -17.77 -11.06
N GLU A 32 -6.65 -18.24 -11.57
CA GLU A 32 -5.51 -18.71 -10.79
C GLU A 32 -4.68 -17.56 -10.21
N ALA A 33 -4.00 -17.83 -9.11
CA ALA A 33 -2.97 -16.94 -8.58
C ALA A 33 -1.56 -17.49 -8.88
N PRO A 34 -0.56 -16.60 -9.01
CA PRO A 34 0.84 -16.99 -9.09
C PRO A 34 1.25 -17.92 -7.94
N ALA A 35 1.92 -19.02 -8.27
CA ALA A 35 2.28 -20.05 -7.30
C ALA A 35 3.10 -19.48 -6.12
N GLY A 36 2.68 -19.79 -4.89
CA GLY A 36 3.34 -19.36 -3.66
C GLY A 36 3.14 -17.89 -3.27
N LEU A 37 2.45 -17.08 -4.08
CA LEU A 37 2.19 -15.67 -3.76
C LEU A 37 1.31 -15.53 -2.51
N TRP A 38 0.28 -16.37 -2.38
CA TRP A 38 -0.54 -16.46 -1.16
C TRP A 38 0.31 -16.71 0.08
N ASP A 39 1.16 -17.74 0.05
CA ASP A 39 1.98 -18.12 1.21
C ASP A 39 3.00 -17.04 1.60
N ARG A 40 3.57 -16.35 0.61
CA ARG A 40 4.46 -15.21 0.81
C ARG A 40 3.73 -14.05 1.50
N LEU A 41 2.56 -13.66 0.98
CA LEU A 41 1.74 -12.61 1.59
C LEU A 41 1.30 -12.99 3.01
N ALA A 42 0.89 -14.25 3.22
CA ALA A 42 0.52 -14.76 4.54
C ALA A 42 1.71 -14.74 5.52
N THR A 43 2.94 -14.94 5.02
CA THR A 43 4.17 -14.80 5.82
C THR A 43 4.39 -13.35 6.23
N LEU A 44 4.15 -12.38 5.33
CA LEU A 44 4.27 -10.96 5.65
C LEU A 44 3.24 -10.51 6.69
N VAL A 45 1.98 -10.92 6.56
CA VAL A 45 0.92 -10.65 7.55
C VAL A 45 1.33 -11.18 8.94
N ARG A 46 1.85 -12.41 9.00
CA ARG A 46 2.36 -12.99 10.25
C ARG A 46 3.61 -12.29 10.78
N GLY A 47 4.50 -11.84 9.89
CA GLY A 47 5.68 -11.04 10.23
C GLY A 47 5.34 -9.70 10.86
N ASP A 48 4.23 -9.08 10.43
CA ASP A 48 3.68 -7.86 11.00
C ASP A 48 2.87 -8.13 12.30
N GLY A 49 2.87 -9.39 12.77
CA GLY A 49 2.30 -9.83 14.03
C GLY A 49 0.78 -10.06 13.98
N PHE A 50 0.22 -10.32 12.80
CA PHE A 50 -1.19 -10.68 12.63
C PHE A 50 -1.36 -12.17 12.38
N SER A 51 -2.43 -12.75 12.93
CA SER A 51 -2.89 -14.08 12.55
C SER A 51 -3.68 -14.01 11.23
N LEU A 52 -3.72 -15.11 10.48
CA LEU A 52 -4.50 -15.23 9.24
C LEU A 52 -5.49 -16.39 9.37
N SER A 53 -6.77 -16.10 9.14
CA SER A 53 -7.86 -17.06 9.11
C SER A 53 -8.60 -17.02 7.77
N LEU A 54 -9.33 -18.10 7.47
CA LEU A 54 -10.24 -18.18 6.33
C LEU A 54 -11.68 -18.19 6.84
N ALA A 55 -12.53 -17.37 6.23
CA ALA A 55 -13.98 -17.40 6.45
C ALA A 55 -14.63 -18.24 5.35
N GLU A 56 -15.65 -19.04 5.68
CA GLU A 56 -16.34 -19.90 4.72
C GLU A 56 -16.98 -19.09 3.59
N ASP A 57 -17.67 -18.00 3.94
CA ASP A 57 -18.47 -17.23 2.99
C ASP A 57 -18.49 -15.72 3.32
N ALA A 58 -19.18 -14.96 2.46
CA ALA A 58 -19.32 -13.51 2.62
C ALA A 58 -20.21 -13.15 3.81
N ALA A 59 -21.17 -13.99 4.19
CA ALA A 59 -22.08 -13.72 5.30
C ALA A 59 -21.30 -13.60 6.62
N THR A 60 -20.29 -14.44 6.79
CA THR A 60 -19.36 -14.42 7.92
C THR A 60 -18.61 -13.08 8.06
N LEU A 61 -18.37 -12.39 6.94
CA LEU A 61 -17.66 -11.10 6.86
C LEU A 61 -18.57 -9.91 6.52
N ARG A 62 -19.89 -10.02 6.73
CA ARG A 62 -20.87 -8.94 6.44
C ARG A 62 -20.80 -8.45 4.98
N GLY A 63 -20.49 -9.35 4.05
CA GLY A 63 -20.37 -9.08 2.62
C GLY A 63 -18.97 -8.64 2.18
N ALA A 64 -17.99 -8.52 3.08
CA ALA A 64 -16.61 -8.20 2.73
C ALA A 64 -15.86 -9.43 2.21
N ASN A 65 -14.88 -9.20 1.34
CA ASN A 65 -13.98 -10.26 0.87
C ASN A 65 -12.88 -10.58 1.89
N GLY A 66 -12.48 -9.58 2.67
CA GLY A 66 -11.48 -9.68 3.72
C GLY A 66 -11.75 -8.63 4.80
N MET A 67 -11.11 -8.83 5.96
CA MET A 67 -11.18 -7.88 7.07
C MET A 67 -9.94 -8.01 7.95
N THR A 68 -9.36 -6.86 8.30
CA THR A 68 -8.31 -6.72 9.31
C THR A 68 -8.90 -6.21 10.62
N ASP A 69 -8.86 -7.02 11.66
CA ASP A 69 -9.14 -6.61 13.03
C ASP A 69 -7.81 -6.32 13.75
N PHE A 70 -7.51 -5.03 13.92
CA PHE A 70 -6.33 -4.55 14.62
C PHE A 70 -6.36 -4.81 16.14
N GLY A 71 -7.55 -4.92 16.74
CA GLY A 71 -7.70 -5.19 18.18
C GLY A 71 -7.32 -6.62 18.52
N SER A 72 -7.80 -7.59 17.73
CA SER A 72 -7.44 -9.00 17.89
C SER A 72 -6.19 -9.42 17.11
N ARG A 73 -5.63 -8.52 16.29
CA ARG A 73 -4.52 -8.77 15.34
C ARG A 73 -4.82 -9.98 14.45
N MET A 74 -5.96 -9.94 13.79
CA MET A 74 -6.43 -11.02 12.90
C MET A 74 -6.82 -10.47 11.54
N VAL A 75 -6.28 -11.10 10.50
CA VAL A 75 -6.74 -10.96 9.12
C VAL A 75 -7.63 -12.15 8.81
N THR A 76 -8.81 -11.90 8.25
CA THR A 76 -9.68 -12.95 7.73
C THR A 76 -9.93 -12.71 6.26
N VAL A 77 -9.75 -13.74 5.43
CA VAL A 77 -10.06 -13.70 3.99
C VAL A 77 -11.11 -14.75 3.69
N ARG A 78 -12.08 -14.42 2.85
CA ARG A 78 -13.12 -15.35 2.42
C ARG A 78 -12.54 -16.46 1.52
N ASP A 79 -12.97 -17.71 1.75
CA ASP A 79 -12.44 -18.90 1.08
C ASP A 79 -13.19 -19.27 -0.20
N ASP A 80 -14.47 -18.88 -0.33
CA ASP A 80 -15.36 -19.14 -1.48
C ASP A 80 -15.03 -18.33 -2.77
N MET A 81 -13.80 -17.81 -2.88
CA MET A 81 -13.33 -16.99 -3.99
C MET A 81 -12.22 -17.69 -4.76
N ASP A 82 -12.13 -17.40 -6.05
CA ASP A 82 -11.00 -17.81 -6.88
C ASP A 82 -9.66 -17.35 -6.29
N ALA A 83 -8.59 -18.10 -6.58
CA ALA A 83 -7.27 -17.86 -6.02
C ALA A 83 -6.77 -16.42 -6.28
N ALA A 84 -7.04 -15.88 -7.46
CA ALA A 84 -6.72 -14.50 -7.83
C ALA A 84 -7.39 -13.48 -6.88
N ALA A 85 -8.70 -13.61 -6.63
CA ALA A 85 -9.44 -12.75 -5.71
C ALA A 85 -8.90 -12.86 -4.28
N ARG A 86 -8.62 -14.08 -3.82
CA ARG A 86 -8.06 -14.32 -2.47
C ARG A 86 -6.71 -13.64 -2.28
N VAL A 87 -5.80 -13.79 -3.23
CA VAL A 87 -4.47 -13.15 -3.19
C VAL A 87 -4.59 -11.64 -3.20
N LYS A 88 -5.41 -11.08 -4.08
CA LYS A 88 -5.67 -9.64 -4.13
C LYS A 88 -6.24 -9.13 -2.80
N THR A 89 -7.19 -9.86 -2.22
CA THR A 89 -7.77 -9.51 -0.92
C THR A 89 -6.72 -9.55 0.18
N LEU A 90 -5.90 -10.60 0.26
CA LEU A 90 -4.85 -10.68 1.27
C LEU A 90 -3.81 -9.55 1.11
N ALA A 91 -3.47 -9.17 -0.11
CA ALA A 91 -2.60 -8.02 -0.39
C ALA A 91 -3.24 -6.69 0.05
N HIS A 92 -4.55 -6.54 -0.13
CA HIS A 92 -5.33 -5.37 0.35
C HIS A 92 -5.30 -5.29 1.89
N GLU A 93 -5.57 -6.39 2.59
CA GLU A 93 -5.51 -6.42 4.06
C GLU A 93 -4.08 -6.15 4.59
N LEU A 94 -3.06 -6.68 3.92
CA LEU A 94 -1.66 -6.36 4.25
C LEU A 94 -1.34 -4.87 4.05
N ALA A 95 -1.89 -4.23 3.01
CA ALA A 95 -1.74 -2.80 2.81
C ALA A 95 -2.38 -2.00 3.95
N HIS A 96 -3.55 -2.41 4.44
CA HIS A 96 -4.16 -1.81 5.63
C HIS A 96 -3.21 -1.87 6.83
N ILE A 97 -2.65 -3.06 7.13
CA ILE A 97 -1.70 -3.24 8.25
C ILE A 97 -0.49 -2.29 8.14
N ARG A 98 0.01 -2.06 6.92
CA ARG A 98 1.26 -1.30 6.70
C ARG A 98 1.06 0.19 6.51
N MET A 99 -0.16 0.65 6.21
CA MET A 99 -0.44 2.05 5.89
C MET A 99 -1.33 2.73 6.93
N HIS A 100 -2.12 1.98 7.68
CA HIS A 100 -3.21 2.53 8.48
C HIS A 100 -3.16 2.00 9.92
N GLU A 101 -3.33 2.91 10.87
CA GLU A 101 -3.52 2.57 12.28
C GLU A 101 -4.99 2.20 12.54
N PRO A 102 -5.32 1.42 13.59
CA PRO A 102 -6.70 1.22 14.05
C PRO A 102 -7.35 2.59 14.32
N ALA A 103 -8.18 3.02 13.37
CA ALA A 103 -8.57 4.41 13.34
C ALA A 103 -9.84 4.69 14.15
N PHE A 104 -9.81 5.78 14.91
CA PHE A 104 -10.99 6.59 15.22
C PHE A 104 -11.32 7.46 14.00
N ASP A 105 -11.65 6.86 12.84
CA ASP A 105 -11.75 7.64 11.59
C ASP A 105 -13.14 7.97 11.09
N THR A 106 -13.21 9.15 10.46
CA THR A 106 -14.39 9.63 9.75
C THR A 106 -14.60 8.85 8.44
N VAL A 107 -15.84 8.88 7.90
CA VAL A 107 -16.20 8.22 6.63
C VAL A 107 -15.28 8.61 5.46
N LEU A 108 -14.79 9.86 5.44
CA LEU A 108 -13.90 10.35 4.38
C LEU A 108 -12.52 9.70 4.44
N HIS A 109 -11.91 9.63 5.63
CA HIS A 109 -10.62 8.99 5.80
C HIS A 109 -10.69 7.49 5.52
N ARG A 110 -11.79 6.84 5.91
CA ARG A 110 -12.06 5.45 5.52
C ARG A 110 -12.06 5.30 4.00
N GLY A 111 -12.80 6.14 3.28
CA GLY A 111 -12.84 6.09 1.81
C GLY A 111 -11.45 6.21 1.16
N ILE A 112 -10.59 7.11 1.67
CA ILE A 112 -9.22 7.25 1.17
C ILE A 112 -8.39 6.00 1.46
N SER A 113 -8.44 5.47 2.68
CA SER A 113 -7.68 4.27 3.09
C SER A 113 -8.02 3.05 2.24
N GLU A 114 -9.30 2.82 1.93
CA GLU A 114 -9.72 1.70 1.07
C GLU A 114 -9.14 1.85 -0.35
N VAL A 115 -9.13 3.07 -0.89
CA VAL A 115 -8.58 3.32 -2.23
C VAL A 115 -7.05 3.17 -2.23
N GLU A 116 -6.37 3.59 -1.16
CA GLU A 116 -4.93 3.38 -1.00
C GLU A 116 -4.58 1.88 -0.94
N ALA A 117 -5.25 1.12 -0.07
CA ALA A 117 -5.06 -0.32 0.08
C ALA A 117 -5.38 -1.08 -1.22
N GLU A 118 -6.46 -0.70 -1.90
CA GLU A 118 -6.83 -1.26 -3.21
C GLU A 118 -5.75 -1.02 -4.26
N SER A 119 -5.22 0.21 -4.31
CA SER A 119 -4.17 0.58 -5.26
C SER A 119 -2.91 -0.28 -5.06
N VAL A 120 -2.51 -0.51 -3.80
CA VAL A 120 -1.38 -1.39 -3.47
C VAL A 120 -1.64 -2.82 -3.93
N ALA A 121 -2.82 -3.36 -3.64
CA ALA A 121 -3.18 -4.73 -4.02
C ALA A 121 -3.15 -4.95 -5.55
N LEU A 122 -3.65 -3.98 -6.32
CA LEU A 122 -3.63 -4.05 -7.79
C LEU A 122 -2.21 -3.93 -8.35
N MET A 123 -1.34 -3.08 -7.77
CA MET A 123 0.07 -3.02 -8.15
C MET A 123 0.80 -4.35 -7.90
N ILE A 124 0.52 -5.01 -6.77
CA ILE A 124 1.06 -6.34 -6.46
C ILE A 124 0.56 -7.37 -7.46
N GLY A 125 -0.75 -7.41 -7.72
CA GLY A 125 -1.33 -8.33 -8.71
C GLY A 125 -0.73 -8.15 -10.10
N ALA A 126 -0.64 -6.90 -10.58
CA ALA A 126 -0.06 -6.58 -11.88
C ALA A 126 1.42 -6.97 -11.97
N ALA A 127 2.21 -6.72 -10.92
CA ALA A 127 3.63 -7.10 -10.87
C ALA A 127 3.87 -8.62 -10.93
N HIS A 128 2.86 -9.42 -10.57
CA HIS A 128 2.90 -10.88 -10.66
C HIS A 128 2.05 -11.45 -11.81
N GLY A 129 1.62 -10.61 -12.76
CA GLY A 129 0.94 -11.04 -13.99
C GLY A 129 -0.52 -11.44 -13.83
N MET A 130 -1.18 -11.05 -12.72
CA MET A 130 -2.62 -11.19 -12.57
C MET A 130 -3.34 -10.18 -13.47
N ASP A 131 -4.45 -10.58 -14.09
CA ASP A 131 -5.28 -9.66 -14.87
C ASP A 131 -6.07 -8.74 -13.94
N THR A 132 -5.56 -7.52 -13.76
CA THR A 132 -6.23 -6.47 -12.98
C THR A 132 -6.97 -5.48 -13.87
N SER A 133 -7.08 -5.72 -15.19
CA SER A 133 -7.62 -4.75 -16.16
C SER A 133 -9.12 -4.48 -15.96
N ILE A 134 -9.84 -5.44 -15.38
CA ILE A 134 -11.26 -5.31 -15.05
C ILE A 134 -11.50 -4.37 -13.85
N TYR A 135 -10.45 -4.02 -13.10
CA TYR A 135 -10.54 -3.12 -11.97
C TYR A 135 -10.22 -1.69 -12.39
N THR A 136 -11.15 -0.80 -12.08
CA THR A 136 -10.89 0.64 -12.06
C THR A 136 -10.74 1.04 -10.60
N ILE A 137 -9.61 1.66 -10.23
CA ILE A 137 -9.47 2.29 -8.91
C ILE A 137 -10.53 3.40 -8.86
N PRO A 138 -11.58 3.28 -8.01
CA PRO A 138 -12.61 4.29 -8.00
C PRO A 138 -12.00 5.59 -7.47
N TYR A 139 -11.89 6.55 -8.40
CA TYR A 139 -11.73 7.98 -8.18
C TYR A 139 -10.57 8.39 -7.27
N VAL A 140 -9.38 8.57 -7.87
CA VAL A 140 -8.28 9.41 -7.34
C VAL A 140 -8.78 10.80 -6.92
N SER A 141 -9.87 11.29 -7.51
CA SER A 141 -10.51 12.55 -7.09
C SER A 141 -11.05 12.52 -5.65
N THR A 142 -11.34 11.35 -5.09
CA THR A 142 -11.72 11.21 -3.67
C THR A 142 -10.55 11.51 -2.74
N TRP A 143 -9.30 11.29 -3.17
CA TRP A 143 -8.12 11.68 -2.39
C TRP A 143 -8.09 13.18 -2.17
N ALA A 144 -8.36 13.94 -3.24
CA ALA A 144 -8.42 15.40 -3.21
C ALA A 144 -9.54 15.96 -2.32
N ALA A 145 -10.51 15.15 -1.88
CA ALA A 145 -11.58 15.60 -0.99
C ALA A 145 -11.06 16.05 0.39
N SER A 146 -9.87 15.59 0.81
CA SER A 146 -9.21 16.02 2.05
C SER A 146 -8.40 17.32 1.91
N ALA A 147 -8.20 17.82 0.68
CA ALA A 147 -7.46 19.06 0.41
C ALA A 147 -8.14 20.28 1.05
N SER A 148 -9.47 20.31 1.04
CA SER A 148 -10.28 21.38 1.66
C SER A 148 -10.15 21.44 3.18
N VAL A 149 -9.81 20.31 3.82
CA VAL A 149 -9.64 20.20 5.28
C VAL A 149 -8.21 20.57 5.71
N SER A 150 -7.22 20.30 4.86
CA SER A 150 -5.80 20.47 5.16
C SER A 150 -5.21 21.80 4.69
N GLY A 151 -5.93 22.56 3.87
CA GLY A 151 -5.41 23.79 3.24
C GLY A 151 -4.39 23.54 2.13
N ALA A 152 -4.15 22.28 1.78
CA ALA A 152 -3.31 21.86 0.65
C ALA A 152 -4.08 21.97 -0.67
N THR A 153 -3.38 21.97 -1.81
CA THR A 153 -4.06 21.85 -3.10
C THR A 153 -4.51 20.40 -3.35
N ALA A 154 -5.52 20.23 -4.20
CA ALA A 154 -5.93 18.91 -4.66
C ALA A 154 -4.76 18.11 -5.29
N GLY A 155 -3.85 18.80 -6.00
CA GLY A 155 -2.68 18.19 -6.62
C GLY A 155 -1.68 17.66 -5.58
N ASP A 156 -1.41 18.44 -4.52
CA ASP A 156 -0.48 18.04 -3.45
C ASP A 156 -0.98 16.78 -2.73
N VAL A 157 -2.28 16.74 -2.41
CA VAL A 157 -2.89 15.57 -1.76
C VAL A 157 -2.82 14.34 -2.66
N VAL A 158 -3.15 14.48 -3.95
CA VAL A 158 -3.07 13.36 -4.90
C VAL A 158 -1.65 12.83 -5.03
N GLN A 159 -0.64 13.72 -5.15
CA GLN A 159 0.76 13.32 -5.22
C GLN A 159 1.23 12.64 -3.94
N ALA A 160 0.91 13.21 -2.77
CA ALA A 160 1.30 12.65 -1.49
C ALA A 160 0.69 11.26 -1.26
N THR A 161 -0.59 11.09 -1.60
CA THR A 161 -1.28 9.79 -1.53
C THR A 161 -0.69 8.79 -2.51
N GLY A 162 -0.49 9.18 -3.77
CA GLY A 162 0.14 8.33 -4.77
C GLY A 162 1.55 7.86 -4.37
N GLU A 163 2.35 8.74 -3.76
CA GLU A 163 3.68 8.38 -3.28
C GLU A 163 3.64 7.44 -2.07
N ARG A 164 2.69 7.58 -1.14
CA ARG A 164 2.50 6.62 -0.05
C ARG A 164 2.15 5.23 -0.60
N VAL A 165 1.16 5.15 -1.49
CA VAL A 165 0.76 3.91 -2.17
C VAL A 165 1.95 3.27 -2.87
N ARG A 166 2.66 4.02 -3.71
CA ARG A 166 3.81 3.53 -4.48
C ARG A 166 4.90 2.99 -3.55
N ARG A 167 5.24 3.73 -2.48
CA ARG A 167 6.27 3.31 -1.52
C ARG A 167 5.90 2.02 -0.80
N THR A 168 4.66 1.89 -0.35
CA THR A 168 4.17 0.68 0.31
C THR A 168 4.20 -0.50 -0.67
N ALA A 169 3.70 -0.33 -1.89
CA ALA A 169 3.69 -1.37 -2.91
C ALA A 169 5.12 -1.87 -3.21
N VAL A 170 6.07 -0.96 -3.44
CA VAL A 170 7.49 -1.31 -3.66
C VAL A 170 8.06 -2.06 -2.45
N THR A 171 7.81 -1.59 -1.23
CA THR A 171 8.30 -2.24 0.00
C THR A 171 7.76 -3.66 0.17
N ILE A 172 6.50 -3.92 -0.22
CA ILE A 172 5.93 -5.27 -0.22
C ILE A 172 6.56 -6.10 -1.34
N LEU A 173 6.64 -5.56 -2.57
CA LEU A 173 7.19 -6.25 -3.73
C LEU A 173 8.66 -6.67 -3.55
N ASP A 174 9.46 -5.88 -2.83
CA ASP A 174 10.86 -6.21 -2.49
C ASP A 174 10.97 -7.45 -1.57
N GLN A 175 9.89 -7.79 -0.87
CA GLN A 175 9.81 -8.97 0.02
C GLN A 175 9.09 -10.16 -0.65
N LEU A 176 8.59 -9.97 -1.87
CA LEU A 176 7.95 -10.99 -2.67
C LEU A 176 8.91 -11.49 -3.76
N PRO A 177 8.69 -12.68 -4.34
CA PRO A 177 9.51 -13.20 -5.45
C PRO A 177 9.14 -12.47 -6.75
N THR A 178 9.36 -11.16 -6.77
CA THR A 178 8.99 -10.27 -7.86
C THR A 178 10.10 -10.25 -8.92
N ALA A 179 9.75 -10.50 -10.17
CA ALA A 179 10.68 -10.34 -11.28
C ALA A 179 11.03 -8.85 -11.43
N GLN A 180 12.27 -8.49 -11.12
CA GLN A 180 12.75 -7.12 -11.28
C GLN A 180 13.05 -6.87 -12.76
N ILE A 181 12.08 -6.27 -13.46
CA ILE A 181 12.31 -5.68 -14.79
C ILE A 181 12.87 -4.27 -14.53
N GLY A 182 13.93 -3.87 -15.24
CA GLY A 182 14.57 -2.56 -15.07
C GLY A 182 13.54 -1.42 -15.08
N ALA A 183 13.86 -0.28 -14.44
CA ALA A 183 12.96 0.77 -13.94
C ALA A 183 11.98 1.43 -14.94
N GLY A 184 11.81 0.90 -16.15
CA GLY A 184 10.99 1.48 -17.20
C GLY A 184 11.67 2.68 -17.85
N ASP A 185 13.00 2.80 -17.72
CA ASP A 185 13.77 3.83 -18.41
C ASP A 185 13.51 3.69 -19.92
N PRO A 186 13.00 4.74 -20.59
CA PRO A 186 12.80 4.68 -22.03
C PRO A 186 14.15 4.45 -22.72
N PRO A 187 14.20 3.75 -23.87
CA PRO A 187 15.43 3.54 -24.62
C PRO A 187 16.17 4.87 -24.84
N GLY A 188 17.39 4.99 -24.30
CA GLY A 188 18.25 6.18 -24.48
C GLY A 188 18.49 7.05 -23.24
N LEU A 189 17.91 6.75 -22.08
CA LEU A 189 18.18 7.48 -20.82
C LEU A 189 18.85 6.59 -19.76
N SER A 190 20.09 6.16 -20.00
CA SER A 190 20.90 5.58 -18.94
C SER A 190 21.46 6.69 -18.06
N ARG A 191 20.90 6.91 -16.86
CA ARG A 191 21.59 7.72 -15.85
C ARG A 191 22.79 6.93 -15.32
N PRO A 192 23.99 7.52 -15.24
CA PRO A 192 25.11 6.84 -14.61
C PRO A 192 24.78 6.55 -13.14
N THR A 193 24.91 5.28 -12.75
CA THR A 193 24.88 4.84 -11.36
C THR A 193 25.89 5.65 -10.56
N PRO A 194 25.53 6.28 -9.42
CA PRO A 194 26.51 6.88 -8.54
C PRO A 194 27.51 5.81 -8.11
N ALA A 195 28.79 6.02 -8.44
CA ALA A 195 29.86 5.12 -8.04
C ALA A 195 29.85 4.96 -6.51
N PRO A 196 30.07 3.74 -5.97
CA PRO A 196 30.24 3.55 -4.54
C PRO A 196 31.41 4.41 -4.05
N GLY A 197 31.10 5.44 -3.26
CA GLY A 197 32.10 6.28 -2.62
C GLY A 197 32.98 5.43 -1.71
N ILE A 198 34.26 5.37 -2.10
CA ILE A 198 35.47 5.20 -1.30
C ILE A 198 35.26 4.51 0.06
N ALA A 199 35.68 3.25 0.14
CA ALA A 199 35.80 2.48 1.36
C ALA A 199 36.59 3.25 2.43
N ALA A 200 35.98 3.41 3.60
CA ALA A 200 36.67 3.88 4.80
C ALA A 200 37.83 2.93 5.12
N THR A 201 39.04 3.47 5.12
CA THR A 201 40.26 2.80 5.57
C THR A 201 40.14 2.45 7.05
N VAL A 202 40.13 1.14 7.34
CA VAL A 202 40.25 0.61 8.70
C VAL A 202 41.70 0.81 9.15
N PRO A 203 41.97 1.47 10.29
CA PRO A 203 43.33 1.54 10.81
C PRO A 203 43.72 0.20 11.44
N THR A 204 44.75 -0.41 10.88
CA THR A 204 45.41 -1.62 11.40
C THR A 204 45.96 -1.35 12.80
N GLN A 205 45.49 -2.11 13.81
CA GLN A 205 46.08 -2.10 15.14
C GLN A 205 47.51 -2.65 15.07
N SER A 206 48.49 -1.81 15.41
CA SER A 206 49.87 -2.22 15.66
C SER A 206 49.97 -2.79 17.08
N SER A 207 50.30 -4.07 17.18
CA SER A 207 50.71 -4.72 18.42
C SER A 207 52.21 -4.57 18.59
N ALA A 208 52.65 -3.69 19.49
CA ALA A 208 53.94 -3.79 20.20
C ALA A 208 54.17 -2.59 21.14
N ARG A 209 53.93 -2.77 22.45
CA ARG A 209 54.99 -2.83 23.48
C ARG A 209 54.38 -2.68 24.87
N ALA A 210 54.65 -3.70 25.68
CA ALA A 210 54.46 -3.69 27.11
C ALA A 210 55.55 -2.88 27.82
N ALA A 211 55.23 -2.51 29.07
CA ALA A 211 56.08 -2.00 30.14
C ALA A 211 56.49 -0.52 30.06
N GLU A 212 55.95 0.31 30.97
CA GLU A 212 56.68 0.74 32.19
C GLU A 212 55.80 1.62 33.12
N GLN A 213 55.79 1.21 34.39
CA GLN A 213 55.76 2.01 35.64
C GLN A 213 54.64 3.05 35.89
N LEU A 214 53.67 2.63 36.71
CA LEU A 214 53.04 3.51 37.70
C LEU A 214 53.96 3.59 38.93
N GLU A 215 54.58 4.75 39.15
CA GLU A 215 55.03 5.17 40.47
C GLU A 215 54.56 6.61 40.75
N ALA A 216 53.94 6.75 41.93
CA ALA A 216 53.86 7.93 42.78
C ALA A 216 53.21 9.22 42.23
N LEU A 217 52.00 9.50 42.73
CA LEU A 217 51.66 10.83 43.24
C LEU A 217 50.80 10.67 44.51
N THR A 218 51.50 10.66 45.64
CA THR A 218 50.98 11.14 46.91
C THR A 218 51.46 12.59 47.03
N LEU A 219 50.52 13.49 47.35
CA LEU A 219 50.64 14.95 47.57
C LEU A 219 50.69 15.83 46.31
#